data_AF-A0A496U1Y6-F1
#
_entry.id   AF-A0A496U1Y6-F1
#
_cell.length_a   1.000
_cell.length_b   1.000
_cell.length_c   1.000
_cell.angle_alpha   90.00
_cell.angle_beta   90.00
_cell.angle_gamma   90.00
#
_symmetry.space_group_name_H-M   'P 1'
#
loop_
_entity.id
_entity.type
_entity.pdbx_description
1 polymer ?
#
loop_
_entity_poly.entity_id
_entity_poly.type
_entity_poly.pdbx_seq_one_letter_code
_entity_poly.pdbx_strand_id
1 'polypeptide(L)'
;MSGVRGPPPPVFIFKIPPYYIYMFLNELVKFSQLLAQTSRRNEKISILINFLQRLEEQERVPGINFISGVIRQGKLNLGYRTLIKFLDVPYEKNNKGITLTQTDAFFDELKNIQDTDKRLRFVYNFFKKLSPEERNFLIALIAGELRQGAREPIVLQA
;
A
#
# COMPACT_ATOMS: atom_id res chain seq x y z
N MET A 1 -39.41 -6.75 23.63
CA MET A 1 -38.59 -5.83 22.82
C MET A 1 -37.18 -6.42 22.75
N SER A 2 -36.89 -7.16 21.67
CA SER A 2 -35.65 -7.92 21.50
C SER A 2 -34.67 -7.11 20.65
N GLY A 3 -33.60 -6.62 21.26
CA GLY A 3 -32.51 -5.93 20.56
C GLY A 3 -31.60 -6.95 19.90
N VAL A 4 -31.76 -7.12 18.58
CA VAL A 4 -30.91 -8.01 17.77
C VAL A 4 -29.51 -7.41 17.71
N ARG A 5 -28.57 -7.94 18.51
CA ARG A 5 -27.14 -7.70 18.30
C ARG A 5 -26.77 -8.37 16.98
N GLY A 6 -26.44 -7.56 15.98
CA GLY A 6 -25.83 -8.05 14.75
C GLY A 6 -24.53 -8.82 15.06
N PRO A 7 -24.10 -9.73 14.17
CA PRO A 7 -22.87 -10.49 14.38
C PRO A 7 -21.69 -9.51 14.54
N PRO A 8 -20.72 -9.80 15.43
CA PRO A 8 -19.50 -9.01 15.53
C PRO A 8 -18.81 -8.95 14.17
N PRO A 9 -18.16 -7.82 13.80
CA PRO A 9 -17.40 -7.74 12.56
C PRO A 9 -16.33 -8.84 12.53
N PRO A 10 -16.05 -9.44 11.37
CA PRO A 10 -15.05 -10.49 11.25
C PRO A 10 -13.70 -10.01 11.78
N VAL A 11 -13.18 -10.69 12.79
CA VAL A 11 -11.81 -10.50 13.27
C VAL A 11 -10.89 -11.17 12.25
N PHE A 12 -10.37 -10.39 11.30
CA PHE A 12 -9.37 -10.87 10.35
C PHE A 12 -8.04 -11.06 11.10
N ILE A 13 -7.76 -12.30 11.51
CA ILE A 13 -6.50 -12.67 12.14
C ILE A 13 -5.45 -12.80 11.03
N PHE A 14 -4.71 -11.71 10.77
CA PHE A 14 -3.45 -11.81 10.05
C PHE A 14 -2.43 -12.48 10.96
N LYS A 15 -2.08 -13.73 10.63
CA LYS A 15 -1.05 -14.49 11.35
C LYS A 15 0.28 -13.72 11.24
N ILE A 16 0.75 -13.15 12.35
CA ILE A 16 2.00 -12.38 12.43
C ILE A 16 3.17 -13.37 12.32
N PRO A 17 3.97 -13.38 11.24
CA PRO A 17 5.23 -14.12 11.23
C PRO A 17 6.20 -13.50 12.25
N PRO A 18 6.92 -14.33 13.02
CA PRO A 18 7.85 -13.83 14.03
C PRO A 18 9.03 -13.12 13.33
N TYR A 19 9.47 -11.99 13.89
CA TYR A 19 10.69 -11.23 13.55
C TYR A 19 10.62 -10.06 12.56
N TYR A 20 9.44 -9.53 12.20
CA TYR A 20 9.40 -8.21 11.58
C TYR A 20 8.61 -7.23 12.44
N ILE A 21 9.34 -6.24 12.98
CA ILE A 21 8.82 -5.09 13.73
C ILE A 21 8.07 -4.11 12.79
N TYR A 22 8.14 -4.35 11.47
CA TYR A 22 7.62 -3.45 10.44
C TYR A 22 6.52 -4.12 9.63
N MET A 23 5.50 -3.35 9.27
CA MET A 23 4.43 -3.75 8.37
C MET A 23 4.95 -3.93 6.94
N PHE A 24 4.51 -5.02 6.31
CA PHE A 24 4.82 -5.32 4.92
C PHE A 24 3.86 -4.66 3.94
N LEU A 25 4.36 -4.38 2.73
CA LEU A 25 3.58 -3.85 1.62
C LEU A 25 2.40 -4.78 1.28
N ASN A 26 2.61 -6.09 1.25
CA ASN A 26 1.51 -7.04 1.02
C ASN A 26 0.38 -6.95 2.07
N GLU A 27 0.67 -6.53 3.31
CA GLU A 27 -0.36 -6.34 4.34
C GLU A 27 -1.16 -5.06 4.06
N LEU A 28 -0.48 -3.97 3.73
CA LEU A 28 -1.13 -2.73 3.27
C LEU A 28 -2.01 -2.98 2.03
N VAL A 29 -1.54 -3.75 1.06
CA VAL A 29 -2.32 -4.12 -0.14
C VAL A 29 -3.63 -4.81 0.28
N LYS A 30 -3.59 -5.73 1.25
CA LYS A 30 -4.79 -6.40 1.77
C LYS A 30 -5.73 -5.44 2.50
N PHE A 31 -5.19 -4.52 3.31
CA PHE A 31 -5.99 -3.45 3.93
C PHE A 31 -6.67 -2.57 2.87
N SER A 32 -5.94 -2.18 1.83
CA SER A 32 -6.47 -1.39 0.71
C SER A 32 -7.59 -2.13 -0.03
N GLN A 33 -7.42 -3.42 -0.31
CA GLN A 33 -8.44 -4.25 -0.95
C GLN A 33 -9.69 -4.40 -0.08
N LEU A 34 -9.51 -4.65 1.22
CA LEU A 34 -10.60 -4.77 2.18
C LEU A 34 -11.41 -3.47 2.27
N LEU A 35 -10.75 -2.31 2.32
CA LEU A 35 -11.40 -1.00 2.29
C LEU A 35 -12.17 -0.75 0.99
N ALA A 36 -11.63 -1.17 -0.15
CA ALA A 36 -12.30 -1.03 -1.45
C ALA A 36 -13.55 -1.92 -1.56
N GLN A 37 -13.50 -3.13 -0.98
CA GLN A 37 -14.62 -4.08 -1.01
C GLN A 37 -15.70 -3.78 0.04
N THR A 38 -15.39 -2.99 1.06
CA THR A 38 -16.34 -2.62 2.12
C THR A 38 -17.22 -1.46 1.66
N SER A 39 -18.53 -1.55 1.84
CA SER A 39 -19.47 -0.46 1.50
C SER A 39 -19.90 0.35 2.73
N ARG A 40 -19.93 -0.27 3.92
CA ARG A 40 -20.39 0.39 5.15
C ARG A 40 -19.30 1.28 5.75
N ARG A 41 -19.63 2.55 5.96
CA ARG A 41 -18.70 3.56 6.51
C ARG A 41 -18.11 3.15 7.86
N ASN A 42 -18.92 2.67 8.79
CA ASN A 42 -18.46 2.27 10.12
C ASN A 42 -17.47 1.09 10.06
N GLU A 43 -17.66 0.17 9.11
CA GLU A 43 -16.71 -0.94 8.90
C GLU A 43 -15.39 -0.42 8.33
N LYS A 44 -15.42 0.53 7.38
CA LYS A 44 -14.20 1.19 6.90
C LYS A 44 -13.43 1.90 8.01
N ILE A 45 -14.14 2.58 8.92
CA ILE A 45 -13.53 3.21 10.09
C ILE A 45 -12.85 2.15 10.97
N SER A 46 -13.52 1.04 11.28
CA SER A 46 -12.92 -0.05 12.07
C SER A 46 -11.69 -0.66 11.40
N ILE A 47 -11.70 -0.82 10.08
CA ILE A 47 -10.55 -1.31 9.30
C ILE A 47 -9.38 -0.32 9.40
N LEU A 48 -9.65 0.99 9.26
CA LEU A 48 -8.63 2.02 9.38
C LEU A 48 -8.05 2.10 10.79
N ILE A 49 -8.88 2.03 11.84
CA ILE A 49 -8.40 2.00 13.23
C ILE A 49 -7.46 0.80 13.44
N ASN A 50 -7.84 -0.39 12.98
CA ASN A 50 -7.00 -1.59 13.06
C ASN A 50 -5.67 -1.38 12.32
N PHE A 51 -5.72 -0.87 11.09
CA PHE A 51 -4.52 -0.55 10.32
C PHE A 51 -3.59 0.42 11.08
N LEU A 52 -4.13 1.54 11.58
CA LEU A 52 -3.36 2.57 12.26
C LEU A 52 -2.75 2.08 13.58
N GLN A 53 -3.45 1.22 14.32
CA GLN A 53 -2.95 0.61 15.56
C GLN A 53 -1.76 -0.34 15.34
N ARG A 54 -1.57 -0.83 14.11
CA ARG A 54 -0.49 -1.75 13.74
C ARG A 54 0.75 -1.05 13.17
N LEU A 55 0.69 0.27 12.97
CA LEU A 55 1.83 1.03 12.44
C LEU A 55 2.79 1.42 13.56
N GLU A 56 4.06 1.11 13.37
CA GLU A 56 5.12 1.69 14.19
C GLU A 56 5.32 3.19 13.88
N GLU A 57 6.00 3.92 14.76
CA GLU A 57 6.18 5.38 14.64
C GLU A 57 6.73 5.82 13.28
N GLN A 58 7.78 5.15 12.83
CA GLN A 58 8.43 5.34 11.53
C GLN A 58 7.56 4.96 10.32
N GLU A 59 6.48 4.21 10.54
CA GLU A 59 5.57 3.74 9.49
C GLU A 59 4.31 4.60 9.39
N ARG A 60 3.99 5.41 10.41
CA ARG A 60 2.76 6.20 10.43
C ARG A 60 2.63 7.07 9.20
N VAL A 61 3.66 7.85 8.89
CA VAL A 61 3.66 8.76 7.73
C VAL A 61 3.52 7.99 6.40
N PRO A 62 4.39 7.02 6.06
CA PRO A 62 4.24 6.28 4.80
C PRO A 62 2.94 5.47 4.76
N GLY A 63 2.55 4.82 5.85
CA GLY A 63 1.33 4.01 5.94
C GLY A 63 0.06 4.84 5.71
N ILE A 64 -0.10 5.97 6.40
CA ILE A 64 -1.24 6.89 6.22
C ILE A 64 -1.29 7.43 4.79
N ASN A 65 -0.15 7.83 4.24
CA ASN A 65 -0.08 8.34 2.88
C ASN A 65 -0.47 7.27 1.86
N PHE A 66 0.12 6.09 1.93
CA PHE A 66 -0.11 5.03 0.96
C PHE A 66 -1.56 4.52 1.00
N ILE A 67 -2.14 4.32 2.18
CA ILE A 67 -3.57 3.91 2.28
C ILE A 67 -4.51 5.01 1.79
N SER A 68 -4.10 6.28 1.89
CA SER A 68 -4.85 7.42 1.36
C SER A 68 -4.70 7.59 -0.16
N GLY A 69 -3.82 6.81 -0.80
CA GLY A 69 -3.49 6.92 -2.22
C GLY A 69 -2.56 8.07 -2.55
N VAL A 70 -1.73 8.50 -1.58
CA VAL A 70 -0.81 9.63 -1.70
C VAL A 70 0.62 9.14 -1.46
N ILE A 71 1.57 9.76 -2.14
CA ILE A 71 3.00 9.64 -1.84
C ILE A 71 3.54 11.01 -1.45
N ARG A 72 4.30 11.08 -0.36
CA ARG A 72 4.84 12.36 0.15
C ARG A 72 5.87 12.98 -0.78
N GLN A 73 6.48 12.17 -1.63
CA GLN A 73 7.49 12.57 -2.60
C GLN A 73 6.90 13.42 -3.75
N GLY A 74 5.58 13.37 -3.95
CA GLY A 74 4.90 14.05 -5.06
C GLY A 74 5.15 13.33 -6.38
N LYS A 75 5.33 14.08 -7.48
CA LYS A 75 5.52 13.50 -8.81
C LYS A 75 6.87 12.80 -8.92
N LEU A 76 6.86 11.50 -9.23
CA LEU A 76 8.07 10.70 -9.50
C LEU A 76 8.52 10.72 -10.97
N ASN A 77 7.83 11.51 -11.82
CA ASN A 77 8.11 11.64 -13.26
C ASN A 77 8.18 10.31 -14.03
N LEU A 78 7.42 9.30 -13.59
CA LEU A 78 7.21 8.06 -14.32
C LEU A 78 5.84 8.08 -14.97
N GLY A 79 5.82 8.11 -16.30
CA GLY A 79 4.56 8.00 -17.05
C GLY A 79 3.94 6.62 -16.91
N TYR A 80 2.61 6.56 -16.91
CA TYR A 80 1.85 5.30 -16.79
C TYR A 80 2.30 4.22 -17.80
N ARG A 81 2.54 4.60 -19.07
CA ARG A 81 3.06 3.70 -20.12
C ARG A 81 4.42 3.07 -19.79
N THR A 82 5.24 3.74 -18.99
CA THR A 82 6.51 3.20 -18.53
C THR A 82 6.30 2.23 -17.37
N LEU A 83 5.41 2.58 -16.44
CA LEU A 83 5.11 1.79 -15.25
C LEU A 83 4.50 0.43 -15.58
N ILE A 84 3.57 0.37 -16.54
CA ILE A 84 2.91 -0.89 -16.94
C ILE A 84 3.91 -1.93 -17.50
N LYS A 85 5.06 -1.51 -18.03
CA LYS A 85 6.11 -2.43 -18.50
C LYS A 85 6.72 -3.25 -17.36
N PHE A 86 6.56 -2.79 -16.12
CA PHE A 86 7.06 -3.47 -14.93
C PHE A 86 6.05 -4.44 -14.31
N LEU A 87 4.81 -4.54 -14.84
CA LEU A 87 3.83 -5.51 -14.35
C LEU A 87 4.30 -6.94 -14.55
N ASP A 88 4.82 -7.24 -15.74
CA ASP A 88 5.14 -8.60 -16.19
C ASP A 88 6.61 -8.98 -15.99
N VAL A 89 7.37 -8.23 -15.19
CA VAL A 89 8.77 -8.60 -14.94
C VAL A 89 8.84 -9.94 -14.19
N PRO A 90 9.85 -10.80 -14.46
CA PRO A 90 10.00 -12.05 -13.72
C PRO A 90 10.02 -11.82 -12.21
N TYR A 91 9.19 -12.54 -11.47
CA TYR A 91 9.14 -12.42 -10.01
C TYR A 91 10.31 -13.19 -9.38
N GLU A 92 11.23 -12.44 -8.79
CA GLU A 92 12.28 -12.97 -7.92
C GLU A 92 11.75 -13.02 -6.49
N LYS A 93 11.34 -14.22 -6.06
CA LYS A 93 10.71 -14.41 -4.76
C LYS A 93 11.57 -13.84 -3.63
N ASN A 94 11.06 -12.80 -2.98
CA ASN A 94 11.66 -12.24 -1.79
C ASN A 94 11.03 -12.86 -0.54
N ASN A 95 11.72 -13.83 0.06
CA ASN A 95 11.24 -14.50 1.28
C ASN A 95 11.15 -13.57 2.50
N LYS A 96 11.76 -12.39 2.45
CA LYS A 96 11.72 -11.40 3.53
C LYS A 96 10.57 -10.40 3.42
N GLY A 97 9.89 -10.31 2.27
CA GLY A 97 8.92 -9.26 2.00
C GLY A 97 9.56 -7.87 1.81
N ILE A 98 8.74 -6.89 1.43
CA ILE A 98 9.12 -5.46 1.34
C ILE A 98 8.27 -4.69 2.34
N THR A 99 8.92 -3.88 3.18
CA THR A 99 8.26 -3.08 4.23
C THR A 99 7.77 -1.73 3.70
N LEU A 100 6.85 -1.09 4.43
CA LEU A 100 6.36 0.25 4.05
C LEU A 100 7.48 1.30 4.02
N THR A 101 8.40 1.24 4.98
CA THR A 101 9.56 2.14 5.05
C THR A 101 10.53 1.92 3.90
N GLN A 102 10.74 0.67 3.47
CA GLN A 102 11.53 0.37 2.27
C GLN A 102 10.88 0.88 0.98
N THR A 103 9.55 0.78 0.87
CA THR A 103 8.81 1.37 -0.25
C THR A 103 8.92 2.90 -0.27
N ASP A 104 8.83 3.54 0.89
CA ASP A 104 8.98 4.99 1.02
C ASP A 104 10.41 5.46 0.68
N ALA A 105 11.42 4.77 1.18
CA ALA A 105 12.83 5.03 0.83
C ALA A 105 13.10 4.81 -0.66
N PHE A 106 12.47 3.80 -1.27
CA PHE A 106 12.54 3.59 -2.72
C PHE A 106 12.00 4.80 -3.49
N PHE A 107 10.88 5.39 -3.06
CA PHE A 107 10.35 6.61 -3.69
C PHE A 107 11.27 7.81 -3.50
N ASP A 108 11.89 7.96 -2.32
CA ASP A 108 12.87 9.02 -2.05
C ASP A 108 14.09 8.89 -2.98
N GLU A 109 14.66 7.69 -3.12
CA GLU A 109 15.77 7.45 -4.05
C GLU A 109 15.37 7.69 -5.51
N LEU A 110 14.21 7.15 -5.91
CA LEU A 110 13.70 7.26 -7.27
C LEU A 110 13.53 8.72 -7.72
N LYS A 111 13.07 9.60 -6.82
CA LYS A 111 12.90 11.03 -7.09
C LYS A 111 14.24 11.73 -7.39
N ASN A 112 15.34 11.25 -6.80
CA ASN A 112 16.66 11.87 -6.91
C ASN A 112 17.47 11.38 -8.12
N ILE A 113 17.11 10.25 -8.72
CA ILE A 113 17.75 9.76 -9.94
C ILE A 113 17.31 10.65 -11.10
N GLN A 114 18.24 11.29 -11.83
CA GLN A 114 17.92 12.11 -13.00
C GLN A 114 17.98 11.32 -14.32
N ASP A 115 19.01 10.48 -14.45
CA ASP A 115 19.30 9.67 -15.63
C ASP A 115 18.20 8.63 -15.89
N THR A 116 17.65 8.65 -17.11
CA THR A 116 16.50 7.83 -17.49
C THR A 116 16.80 6.33 -17.38
N ASP A 117 17.95 5.88 -17.85
CA ASP A 117 18.28 4.45 -17.87
C ASP A 117 18.57 3.91 -16.48
N LYS A 118 19.30 4.68 -15.66
CA LYS A 118 19.50 4.37 -14.23
C LYS A 118 18.16 4.31 -13.51
N ARG A 119 17.23 5.23 -13.82
CA ARG A 119 15.89 5.25 -13.22
C ARG A 119 15.11 3.98 -13.58
N LEU A 120 15.07 3.60 -14.85
CA LEU A 120 14.38 2.39 -15.30
C LEU A 120 14.97 1.12 -14.70
N ARG A 121 16.31 1.00 -14.63
CA ARG A 121 16.98 -0.13 -13.97
C ARG A 121 16.68 -0.17 -12.47
N PHE A 122 16.63 0.97 -11.81
CA PHE A 122 16.32 1.07 -10.39
C PHE A 122 14.88 0.58 -10.11
N VAL A 123 13.91 1.03 -10.89
CA VAL A 123 12.51 0.56 -10.81
C VAL A 123 12.43 -0.94 -11.08
N TYR A 124 13.07 -1.42 -12.15
CA TYR A 124 13.09 -2.86 -12.48
C TYR A 124 13.60 -3.71 -11.31
N ASN A 125 14.74 -3.32 -10.72
CA ASN A 125 15.37 -4.06 -9.63
C ASN A 125 14.52 -4.11 -8.36
N PHE A 126 13.68 -3.10 -8.14
CA PHE A 126 12.72 -3.09 -7.04
C PHE A 126 11.49 -3.94 -7.40
N PHE A 127 10.89 -3.72 -8.57
CA PHE A 127 9.64 -4.35 -8.98
C PHE A 127 9.76 -5.87 -9.18
N LYS A 128 10.91 -6.38 -9.59
CA LYS A 128 11.13 -7.83 -9.70
C LYS A 128 10.97 -8.56 -8.36
N LYS A 129 11.17 -7.88 -7.23
CA LYS A 129 11.02 -8.43 -5.86
C LYS A 129 9.58 -8.39 -5.35
N LEU A 130 8.68 -7.74 -6.08
CA LEU A 130 7.28 -7.54 -5.68
C LEU A 130 6.37 -8.58 -6.31
N SER A 131 5.36 -9.02 -5.57
CA SER A 131 4.28 -9.85 -6.12
C SER A 131 3.46 -9.06 -7.16
N PRO A 132 2.69 -9.75 -8.02
CA PRO A 132 1.79 -9.06 -8.97
C PRO A 132 0.83 -8.08 -8.32
N GLU A 133 0.27 -8.42 -7.15
CA GLU A 133 -0.65 -7.56 -6.40
C GLU A 133 0.05 -6.31 -5.86
N GLU A 134 1.27 -6.47 -5.33
CA GLU A 134 2.09 -5.35 -4.86
C GLU A 134 2.47 -4.40 -6.01
N ARG A 135 2.84 -4.95 -7.18
CA ARG A 135 3.14 -4.13 -8.38
C ARG A 135 1.94 -3.34 -8.83
N ASN A 136 0.78 -3.99 -8.94
CA ASN A 136 -0.47 -3.33 -9.34
C ASN A 136 -0.81 -2.18 -8.37
N PHE A 137 -0.70 -2.44 -7.06
CA PHE A 137 -0.93 -1.42 -6.05
C PHE A 137 0.04 -0.24 -6.19
N LEU A 138 1.35 -0.48 -6.32
CA LEU A 138 2.32 0.62 -6.45
C LEU A 138 2.15 1.40 -7.75
N ILE A 139 1.82 0.75 -8.87
CA ILE A 139 1.56 1.45 -10.13
C ILE A 139 0.35 2.36 -10.00
N ALA A 140 -0.74 1.87 -9.41
CA ALA A 140 -1.92 2.69 -9.13
C ALA A 140 -1.58 3.85 -8.16
N LEU A 141 -0.76 3.59 -7.13
CA LEU A 141 -0.33 4.61 -6.15
C LEU A 141 0.49 5.72 -6.82
N ILE A 142 1.49 5.34 -7.64
CA ILE A 142 2.36 6.29 -8.35
C ILE A 142 1.57 7.09 -9.39
N ALA A 143 0.61 6.45 -10.05
CA ALA A 143 -0.26 7.11 -11.02
C ALA A 143 -1.28 8.07 -10.34
N GLY A 144 -1.47 7.97 -9.02
CA GLY A 144 -2.54 8.68 -8.31
C GLY A 144 -3.93 8.08 -8.56
N GLU A 145 -3.98 6.87 -9.13
CA GLU A 145 -5.18 6.19 -9.61
C GLU A 145 -5.70 5.13 -8.63
N LEU A 146 -5.17 5.07 -7.39
CA LEU A 146 -5.79 4.28 -6.31
C LEU A 146 -7.25 4.72 -6.01
N ARG A 147 -7.75 5.76 -6.71
CA ARG A 147 -9.09 6.32 -6.59
C ARG A 147 -9.73 6.68 -7.94
N GLN A 148 -10.12 5.67 -8.72
CA GLN A 148 -11.30 5.80 -9.60
C GLN A 148 -12.46 4.92 -9.10
N GLY A 149 -12.89 5.15 -7.85
CA GLY A 149 -14.00 4.40 -7.27
C GLY A 149 -14.67 4.93 -5.99
N ALA A 150 -14.09 5.85 -5.23
CA ALA A 150 -14.82 6.49 -4.11
C ALA A 150 -14.12 7.77 -3.64
N ARG A 151 -14.67 8.93 -4.02
CA ARG A 151 -14.40 10.20 -3.34
C ARG A 151 -15.08 10.16 -1.97
N GLU A 152 -14.34 9.77 -0.93
CA GLU A 152 -14.57 10.29 0.43
C GLU A 152 -13.33 10.02 1.30
N PRO A 153 -12.66 11.06 1.84
CA PRO A 153 -11.54 10.88 2.74
C PRO A 153 -12.06 10.47 4.13
N ILE A 154 -12.22 9.15 4.34
CA ILE A 154 -12.60 8.59 5.66
C ILE A 154 -11.41 8.60 6.63
N VAL A 155 -10.16 8.69 6.12
CA VAL A 155 -8.93 8.65 6.92
C VAL A 155 -8.81 9.81 7.93
N LEU A 156 -9.48 10.94 7.70
CA LEU A 156 -9.47 12.08 8.64
C LEU A 156 -10.42 11.91 9.83
N GLN A 157 -11.16 10.80 9.91
CA GLN A 157 -12.17 10.54 10.94
C GLN A 157 -11.92 9.26 11.75
N ALA A 158 -10.80 8.57 11.49
CA ALA A 158 -10.37 7.37 12.20
C ALA A 158 -9.47 7.72 13.39
#